data_AF-A0A1H0X8E5-F1
#
_entry.id   AF-A0A1H0X8E5-F1
#
_cell.length_a   1.000
_cell.length_b   1.000
_cell.length_c   1.000
_cell.angle_alpha   90.00
_cell.angle_beta   90.00
_cell.angle_gamma   90.00
#
_symmetry.space_group_name_H-M   'P 1'
#
loop_
_entity.id
_entity.type
_entity.pdbx_description
1 polymer ?
#
loop_
_entity_poly.entity_id
_entity_poly.type
_entity_poly.pdbx_seq_one_letter_code
_entity_poly.pdbx_strand_id
1 'polypeptide(L)'
;MDVGVIQRKLGDWECPEVFDTLKLARRLLPGLPSYKLSALVEKYELASGLDGEEKPHRAKYDAIVTARLFVLLAGRRSLEELRDQPAGGGSDEEPALF
;
A
#
# COMPACT_ATOMS: atom_id res chain seq x y z
N MET A 1 5.02 1.43 1.93
CA MET A 1 6.00 2.51 1.62
C MET A 1 7.40 2.05 2.04
N ASP A 2 8.48 2.49 1.38
CA ASP A 2 9.86 2.16 1.82
C ASP A 2 10.34 3.18 2.87
N VAL A 3 10.13 2.84 4.14
CA VAL A 3 10.47 3.69 5.30
C VAL A 3 11.98 3.83 5.45
N GLY A 4 12.74 2.75 5.20
CA GLY A 4 14.20 2.75 5.32
C GLY A 4 14.88 3.68 4.31
N VAL A 5 14.34 3.82 3.09
CA VAL A 5 14.79 4.86 2.14
C VAL A 5 14.57 6.26 2.69
N ILE A 6 13.43 6.51 3.34
CA ILE A 6 13.09 7.84 3.88
C ILE A 6 13.96 8.18 5.10
N GLN A 7 14.10 7.28 6.06
CA GLN A 7 14.97 7.47 7.24
C GLN A 7 16.42 7.76 6.84
N ARG A 8 16.98 7.00 5.89
CA ARG A 8 18.34 7.25 5.33
C ARG A 8 18.50 8.63 4.64
N LYS A 9 17.41 9.33 4.35
CA LYS A 9 17.41 10.66 3.72
C LYS A 9 17.02 11.79 4.67
N LEU A 10 16.24 11.52 5.69
CA LEU A 10 15.73 12.53 6.64
C LEU A 10 16.41 12.49 8.01
N GLY A 11 17.33 11.55 8.26
CA GLY A 11 18.09 11.47 9.50
C GLY A 11 17.21 10.99 10.65
N ASP A 12 17.10 11.80 11.70
CA ASP A 12 16.34 11.52 12.93
C ASP A 12 14.80 11.59 12.73
N TRP A 13 14.32 11.35 11.51
CA TRP A 13 12.88 11.31 11.21
C TRP A 13 12.26 10.01 11.70
N GLU A 14 11.51 10.12 12.78
CA GLU A 14 10.60 9.06 13.24
C GLU A 14 9.34 9.04 12.35
N CYS A 15 9.00 7.86 11.83
CA CYS A 15 7.80 7.71 11.04
C CYS A 15 6.57 7.53 11.96
N PRO A 16 5.56 8.41 11.91
CA PRO A 16 4.44 8.34 12.85
C PRO A 16 3.49 7.16 12.58
N GLU A 17 3.26 6.80 11.32
CA GLU A 17 2.41 5.67 10.91
C GLU A 17 2.72 5.26 9.46
N VAL A 18 2.63 3.96 9.13
CA VAL A 18 3.01 3.41 7.82
C VAL A 18 2.01 2.38 7.36
N PHE A 19 1.16 2.71 6.39
CA PHE A 19 0.28 1.73 5.77
C PHE A 19 0.96 1.02 4.57
N ASP A 20 1.18 -0.29 4.70
CA ASP A 20 1.44 -1.20 3.59
C ASP A 20 0.12 -1.63 2.95
N THR A 21 -0.20 -0.96 1.84
CA THR A 21 -1.36 -1.25 1.01
C THR A 21 -1.43 -2.70 0.50
N LEU A 22 -0.31 -3.43 0.42
CA LEU A 22 -0.32 -4.84 0.01
C LEU A 22 -0.69 -5.77 1.17
N LYS A 23 -0.21 -5.50 2.38
CA LYS A 23 -0.64 -6.21 3.61
C LYS A 23 -2.13 -5.93 3.88
N LEU A 24 -2.56 -4.68 3.77
CA LEU A 24 -3.99 -4.29 3.82
C LEU A 24 -4.83 -4.97 2.73
N ALA A 25 -4.36 -5.02 1.47
CA ALA A 25 -5.08 -5.70 0.39
C ALA A 25 -5.25 -7.20 0.66
N ARG A 26 -4.22 -7.87 1.17
CA ARG A 26 -4.31 -9.30 1.57
C ARG A 26 -5.34 -9.55 2.67
N ARG A 27 -5.48 -8.61 3.61
CA ARG A 27 -6.43 -8.69 4.72
C ARG A 27 -7.88 -8.43 4.27
N LEU A 28 -8.09 -7.39 3.45
CA LEU A 28 -9.42 -6.89 3.10
C LEU A 28 -9.99 -7.47 1.80
N LEU A 29 -9.15 -8.07 0.96
CA LEU A 29 -9.53 -8.65 -0.34
C LEU A 29 -9.04 -10.11 -0.43
N PRO A 30 -9.46 -11.01 0.49
CA PRO A 30 -8.96 -12.39 0.50
C PRO A 30 -9.32 -13.15 -0.78
N GLY A 31 -8.53 -14.16 -1.12
CA GLY A 31 -8.78 -15.07 -2.25
C GLY A 31 -8.37 -14.53 -3.64
N LEU A 32 -7.63 -13.42 -3.73
CA LEU A 32 -7.09 -12.98 -5.03
C LEU A 32 -5.97 -13.90 -5.54
N PRO A 33 -5.89 -14.16 -6.86
CA PRO A 33 -4.83 -14.99 -7.46
C PRO A 33 -3.45 -14.31 -7.44
N SER A 34 -3.39 -13.00 -7.23
CA SER A 34 -2.17 -12.21 -7.12
C SER A 34 -2.42 -10.92 -6.35
N TYR A 35 -1.44 -10.52 -5.55
CA TYR A 35 -1.38 -9.20 -4.88
C TYR A 35 -0.20 -8.36 -5.39
N LYS A 36 0.35 -8.67 -6.57
CA LYS A 36 1.27 -7.74 -7.25
C LYS A 36 0.51 -6.47 -7.61
N LEU A 37 1.14 -5.30 -7.46
CA LEU A 37 0.49 -4.01 -7.72
C LEU A 37 -0.20 -3.97 -9.08
N SER A 38 0.46 -4.42 -10.15
CA SER A 38 -0.12 -4.48 -11.50
C SER A 38 -1.43 -5.29 -11.58
N ALA A 39 -1.53 -6.41 -10.86
CA ALA A 39 -2.74 -7.25 -10.86
C ALA A 39 -3.89 -6.61 -10.05
N LEU A 40 -3.58 -5.85 -9.00
CA LEU A 40 -4.56 -5.06 -8.26
C LEU A 40 -5.02 -3.85 -9.09
N VAL A 41 -4.10 -3.22 -9.82
CA VAL A 41 -4.39 -2.11 -10.74
C VAL A 41 -5.32 -2.53 -11.87
N GLU A 42 -5.05 -3.67 -12.50
CA GLU A 42 -5.91 -4.26 -13.53
C GLU A 42 -7.28 -4.64 -12.96
N LYS A 43 -7.31 -5.41 -11.86
CA LYS A 43 -8.56 -5.92 -11.26
C LYS A 43 -9.53 -4.83 -10.78
N TYR A 44 -9.01 -3.68 -10.36
CA TYR A 44 -9.81 -2.58 -9.81
C TYR A 44 -9.73 -1.29 -10.66
N GLU A 45 -9.27 -1.41 -11.91
CA GLU A 45 -9.20 -0.31 -12.90
C GLU A 45 -8.46 0.94 -12.39
N LEU A 46 -7.50 0.77 -11.48
CA LEU A 46 -6.84 1.87 -10.75
C LEU A 46 -5.98 2.76 -11.66
N ALA A 47 -5.72 2.35 -12.90
CA ALA A 47 -4.99 3.13 -13.90
C ALA A 47 -5.88 4.08 -14.73
N SER A 48 -7.20 4.06 -14.55
CA SER A 48 -8.13 4.86 -15.38
C SER A 48 -7.76 6.35 -15.41
N GLY A 49 -7.62 6.91 -16.61
CA GLY A 49 -7.20 8.31 -16.82
C GLY A 49 -5.72 8.60 -16.56
N LEU A 50 -4.85 7.57 -16.53
CA LEU A 50 -3.38 7.72 -16.56
C LEU A 50 -2.79 7.44 -17.95
N ASP A 51 -3.65 7.34 -18.96
CA ASP A 51 -3.31 7.07 -20.35
C ASP A 51 -2.47 8.23 -20.95
N GLY A 52 -1.16 8.02 -21.02
CA GLY A 52 -0.20 9.05 -21.42
C GLY A 52 1.04 9.14 -20.52
N GLU A 53 1.06 8.48 -19.35
CA GLU A 53 2.30 8.32 -18.57
C GLU A 53 3.24 7.31 -19.21
N GLU A 54 3.91 7.73 -20.28
CA GLU A 54 4.93 6.92 -20.92
C GLU A 54 6.07 6.60 -19.94
N LYS A 55 6.13 5.31 -19.59
CA LYS A 55 7.36 4.50 -19.52
C LYS A 55 8.30 4.82 -18.32
N PRO A 56 9.28 5.76 -18.32
CA PRO A 56 10.19 5.95 -17.16
C PRO A 56 9.57 6.30 -15.79
N HIS A 57 8.42 6.97 -15.71
CA HIS A 57 7.88 7.52 -14.44
C HIS A 57 7.24 6.48 -13.50
N ARG A 58 7.71 5.22 -13.50
CA ARG A 58 7.24 4.11 -12.67
C ARG A 58 6.93 4.52 -11.22
N ALA A 59 7.84 5.21 -10.53
CA ALA A 59 7.61 5.63 -9.14
C ALA A 59 6.42 6.59 -8.96
N LYS A 60 6.16 7.50 -9.91
CA LYS A 60 5.01 8.42 -9.89
C LYS A 60 3.71 7.64 -10.12
N TYR A 61 3.72 6.81 -11.17
CA TYR A 61 2.60 5.93 -11.50
C TYR A 61 2.26 5.01 -10.33
N ASP A 62 3.26 4.29 -9.81
CA ASP A 62 3.14 3.35 -8.68
C ASP A 62 2.60 4.08 -7.43
N ALA A 63 3.04 5.31 -7.15
CA ALA A 63 2.50 6.11 -6.05
C ALA A 63 1.01 6.51 -6.26
N ILE A 64 0.63 6.96 -7.47
CA ILE A 64 -0.75 7.33 -7.79
C ILE A 64 -1.69 6.12 -7.65
N VAL A 65 -1.32 4.99 -8.24
CA VAL A 65 -2.18 3.79 -8.19
C VAL A 65 -2.18 3.14 -6.80
N THR A 66 -1.10 3.27 -6.02
CA THR A 66 -1.07 2.88 -4.60
C THR A 66 -1.99 3.75 -3.75
N ALA A 67 -2.03 5.07 -3.99
CA ALA A 67 -2.98 5.97 -3.30
C ALA A 67 -4.43 5.65 -3.67
N ARG A 68 -4.72 5.35 -4.95
CA ARG A 68 -6.05 4.88 -5.39
C ARG A 68 -6.43 3.54 -4.75
N LEU A 69 -5.48 2.60 -4.63
CA LEU A 69 -5.67 1.34 -3.91
C LEU A 69 -5.99 1.59 -2.43
N PHE A 70 -5.28 2.49 -1.75
CA PHE A 70 -5.55 2.84 -0.35
C PHE A 70 -6.97 3.38 -0.15
N VAL A 71 -7.42 4.32 -0.98
CA VAL A 71 -8.80 4.85 -0.93
C VAL A 71 -9.84 3.74 -1.14
N LEU A 72 -9.58 2.82 -2.08
CA LEU A 72 -10.44 1.66 -2.34
C LEU A 72 -10.50 0.68 -1.14
N LEU A 73 -9.43 0.57 -0.36
CA LEU A 73 -9.36 -0.27 0.85
C LEU A 73 -10.07 0.39 2.03
N ALA A 74 -9.80 1.68 2.27
CA ALA A 74 -10.46 2.50 3.30
C ALA A 74 -11.98 2.66 3.06
N GLY A 75 -12.45 2.53 1.82
CA GLY A 75 -13.89 2.46 1.51
C GLY A 75 -14.60 1.18 1.98
N ARG A 76 -13.89 0.17 2.52
CA ARG A 76 -14.48 -1.12 2.98
C ARG A 76 -14.50 -1.32 4.50
N ARG A 77 -13.69 -0.56 5.23
CA ARG A 77 -13.51 -0.57 6.70
C ARG A 77 -12.91 0.76 7.13
N SER A 78 -13.28 1.25 8.31
CA SER A 78 -12.63 2.44 8.87
C SER A 78 -11.18 2.15 9.26
N LEU A 79 -10.36 3.19 9.41
CA LEU A 79 -8.95 3.02 9.82
C LEU A 79 -8.85 2.52 11.27
N GLU A 80 -9.81 2.91 12.12
CA GLU A 80 -9.95 2.44 13.50
C GLU A 80 -10.22 0.93 13.55
N GLU A 81 -11.15 0.43 12.73
CA GLU A 81 -11.43 -1.03 12.63
C GLU A 81 -10.25 -1.85 12.11
N LEU A 82 -9.29 -1.21 11.44
CA LEU A 82 -8.02 -1.81 11.02
C LEU A 82 -7.00 -1.79 12.15
N ARG A 83 -6.90 -0.68 12.89
CA ARG A 83 -5.97 -0.46 14.02
C ARG A 83 -6.14 -1.47 15.14
N ASP A 84 -7.38 -1.87 15.46
CA ASP A 84 -7.68 -2.76 16.58
C ASP A 84 -7.42 -4.26 16.29
N GLN A 85 -6.85 -4.62 15.14
CA GLN A 85 -6.64 -6.02 14.77
C GLN A 85 -5.15 -6.39 14.71
N PRO A 86 -4.74 -7.55 15.28
CA PRO A 86 -3.34 -7.96 15.28
C PRO A 86 -2.81 -8.16 13.86
N ALA A 87 -1.57 -7.73 13.64
CA ALA A 87 -0.83 -7.97 12.40
C ALA A 87 -0.67 -9.47 12.16
N GLY A 88 -1.21 -9.98 11.04
CA GLY A 88 -1.09 -11.39 10.66
C GLY A 88 0.28 -11.65 10.01
N GLY A 89 1.35 -11.63 10.80
CA GLY A 89 2.72 -11.83 10.34
C GLY A 89 3.63 -12.40 11.44
N GLY A 90 4.59 -13.24 11.05
CA GLY A 90 5.56 -13.85 11.97
C GLY A 90 6.55 -12.84 12.58
N SER A 91 7.16 -13.22 13.69
CA SER A 91 7.76 -12.33 14.70
C SER A 91 9.12 -11.67 14.38
N ASP A 92 9.52 -11.54 13.11
CA ASP A 92 10.89 -11.10 12.71
C ASP A 92 10.95 -9.94 11.69
N GLU A 93 9.84 -9.21 11.44
CA GLU A 93 9.90 -7.92 10.73
C GLU A 93 9.80 -6.74 11.73
N GLU A 94 10.54 -5.65 11.46
CA GLU A 94 10.31 -4.35 12.12
C GLU A 94 8.82 -3.97 12.01
N PRO A 95 8.27 -3.21 12.98
CA PRO A 95 6.84 -2.96 13.08
C PRO A 95 6.32 -2.02 11.98
N ALA A 96 6.13 -2.59 10.78
CA ALA A 96 5.15 -2.13 9.82
C ALA A 96 3.76 -2.34 10.44
N LEU A 97 3.30 -1.31 11.17
CA LEU A 97 1.92 -1.22 11.66
C LEU A 97 0.99 -1.06 10.46
N PHE A 98 0.51 -2.22 9.99
CA PHE A 98 -0.36 -2.48 8.83
C PHE A 98 0.36 -2.68 7.51
#